data_AF-A0A1V0FZP5-F1
#
_entry.id   AF-A0A1V0FZP5-F1
#
_cell.length_a   1.000
_cell.length_b   1.000
_cell.length_c   1.000
_cell.angle_alpha   90.00
_cell.angle_beta   90.00
_cell.angle_gamma   90.00
#
_symmetry.space_group_name_H-M   'P 1'
#
loop_
_entity.id
_entity.type
_entity.pdbx_description
1 polymer ?
#
loop_
_entity_poly.entity_id
_entity_poly.type
_entity_poly.pdbx_seq_one_letter_code
_entity_poly.pdbx_strand_id
1 'polypeptide(L)'
;MSLAEDSFYDQDFKTPDTARDAKEPWKTYKEKWKQAKELVQGGKHKILEIELKRPQKSHDRNAASEAVNASLKAVETLLTSLKTDVTKQAVIDELRTAAYGQPKSLDAAGTKTFDDNPTTGCGGNSQANSNAGKSIANDMVCLCSNTGGNSDSCTGAAIGRSLKYSNRGEAVTAFNALKPKCPKTAALKASQATIAAAVTQFVATLRAGQKAQHNAQNILGTAAAAQCNAGAQAGCVLYKNTADGEALPVPWLAKLETAGTKITQLVRQQKANDQLLQ
;
A
#
# COMPACT_ATOMS: atom_id res chain seq x y z
N MET A 1 -1.15 30.41 26.09
CA MET A 1 -1.53 30.44 27.52
C MET A 1 -0.69 31.39 28.35
N SER A 2 0.65 31.27 28.38
CA SER A 2 1.51 32.24 29.12
C SER A 2 1.25 33.70 28.71
N LEU A 3 1.14 33.96 27.41
CA LEU A 3 0.90 35.30 26.84
C LEU A 3 -0.59 35.65 26.63
N ALA A 4 -1.52 34.76 27.00
CA ALA A 4 -2.94 35.00 26.75
C ALA A 4 -3.43 36.25 27.49
N GLU A 5 -4.50 36.89 27.00
CA GLU A 5 -5.16 37.97 27.76
C GLU A 5 -5.62 37.49 29.14
N ASP A 6 -5.69 38.41 30.11
CA ASP A 6 -6.08 38.07 31.49
C ASP A 6 -7.51 37.49 31.51
N SER A 7 -8.43 38.09 30.74
CA SER A 7 -9.81 37.61 30.56
C SER A 7 -9.92 36.15 30.10
N PHE A 8 -8.98 35.67 29.27
CA PHE A 8 -8.93 34.29 28.82
C PHE A 8 -8.16 33.38 29.78
N TYR A 9 -7.02 33.87 30.29
CA TYR A 9 -6.21 33.12 31.25
C TYR A 9 -6.97 32.82 32.53
N ASP A 10 -7.75 33.77 33.03
CA ASP A 10 -8.49 33.68 34.30
C ASP A 10 -9.74 32.80 34.19
N GLN A 11 -10.12 32.34 32.99
CA GLN A 11 -11.26 31.45 32.83
C GLN A 11 -11.12 30.15 33.63
N ASP A 12 -12.26 29.68 34.13
CA ASP A 12 -12.37 28.38 34.75
C ASP A 12 -12.51 27.29 33.66
N PHE A 13 -11.42 26.55 33.49
CA PHE A 13 -11.36 25.39 32.60
C PHE A 13 -11.70 24.06 33.32
N LYS A 14 -11.84 24.06 34.65
CA LYS A 14 -12.09 22.86 35.46
C LYS A 14 -13.59 22.59 35.60
N THR A 15 -14.39 23.64 35.71
CA THR A 15 -15.85 23.49 35.80
C THR A 15 -16.45 23.19 34.41
N PRO A 16 -17.27 22.14 34.27
CA PRO A 16 -18.01 21.86 33.04
C PRO A 16 -19.04 22.94 32.74
N ASP A 17 -19.09 23.41 31.50
CA ASP A 17 -20.15 24.28 30.97
C ASP A 17 -20.69 23.64 29.70
N THR A 18 -21.79 22.92 29.82
CA THR A 18 -22.33 22.09 28.73
C THR A 18 -22.75 22.90 27.49
N ALA A 19 -23.07 24.19 27.65
CA ALA A 19 -23.49 25.05 26.53
C ALA A 19 -22.28 25.61 25.77
N ARG A 20 -21.21 26.01 26.48
CA ARG A 20 -19.97 26.52 25.89
C ARG A 20 -19.08 25.39 25.37
N ASP A 21 -18.90 24.34 26.16
CA ASP A 21 -17.99 23.23 25.88
C ASP A 21 -18.44 22.41 24.66
N ALA A 22 -19.71 22.48 24.28
CA ALA A 22 -20.25 21.83 23.08
C ALA A 22 -19.89 22.55 21.77
N LYS A 23 -19.40 23.79 21.80
CA LYS A 23 -19.12 24.62 20.62
C LYS A 23 -17.62 24.72 20.33
N GLU A 24 -17.25 24.84 19.06
CA GLU A 24 -15.88 25.24 18.70
C GLU A 24 -15.62 26.69 19.13
N PRO A 25 -14.38 27.05 19.53
CA PRO A 25 -13.20 26.18 19.68
C PRO A 25 -13.12 25.38 20.99
N TRP A 26 -14.05 25.57 21.93
CA TRP A 26 -14.00 24.97 23.28
C TRP A 26 -14.02 23.45 23.27
N LYS A 27 -14.88 22.86 22.43
CA LYS A 27 -14.99 21.41 22.23
C LYS A 27 -13.64 20.77 21.92
N THR A 28 -12.84 21.40 21.06
CA THR A 28 -11.56 20.86 20.60
C THR A 28 -10.39 21.19 21.53
N TYR A 29 -10.39 22.38 22.14
CA TYR A 29 -9.19 22.94 22.77
C TYR A 29 -9.25 23.10 24.29
N LYS A 30 -10.40 22.95 24.96
CA LYS A 30 -10.55 23.19 26.41
C LYS A 30 -9.53 22.42 27.26
N GLU A 31 -9.40 21.11 27.05
CA GLU A 31 -8.46 20.29 27.83
C GLU A 31 -7.00 20.68 27.56
N LYS A 32 -6.65 21.03 26.32
CA LYS A 32 -5.30 21.52 25.97
C LYS A 32 -5.01 22.85 26.67
N TRP A 33 -5.98 23.75 26.72
CA TRP A 33 -5.85 25.04 27.43
C TRP A 33 -5.73 24.85 28.94
N LYS A 34 -6.51 23.94 29.52
CA LYS A 34 -6.40 23.56 30.94
C LYS A 34 -5.00 23.06 31.28
N GLN A 35 -4.49 22.09 30.53
CA GLN A 35 -3.14 21.55 30.70
C GLN A 35 -2.08 22.65 30.54
N ALA A 36 -2.21 23.50 29.51
CA ALA A 36 -1.29 24.62 29.31
C ALA A 36 -1.35 25.65 30.46
N LYS A 37 -2.50 25.88 31.08
CA LYS A 37 -2.65 26.78 32.23
C LYS A 37 -1.96 26.19 33.45
N GLU A 38 -2.14 24.90 33.71
CA GLU A 38 -1.48 24.19 34.81
C GLU A 38 0.05 24.21 34.66
N LEU A 39 0.57 24.01 33.45
CA LEU A 39 2.01 24.09 33.17
C LEU A 39 2.58 25.49 33.43
N VAL A 40 1.86 26.54 33.02
CA VAL A 40 2.26 27.94 33.25
C VAL A 40 2.15 28.33 34.72
N GLN A 41 1.11 27.89 35.43
CA GLN A 41 0.93 28.12 36.87
C GLN A 41 1.99 27.40 37.70
N GLY A 42 2.33 26.18 37.30
CA GLY A 42 3.33 25.36 37.99
C GLY A 42 4.76 25.88 37.83
N GLY A 43 5.05 26.71 36.82
CA GLY A 43 6.37 27.31 36.57
C GLY A 43 7.50 26.31 36.32
N LYS A 44 7.18 25.01 36.18
CA LYS A 44 8.14 23.89 36.09
C LYS A 44 8.40 23.41 34.67
N HIS A 45 7.65 23.92 33.68
CA HIS A 45 7.84 23.55 32.28
C HIS A 45 8.95 24.41 31.67
N LYS A 46 9.96 23.79 31.06
CA LYS A 46 11.05 24.48 30.37
C LYS A 46 10.95 24.27 28.87
N ILE A 47 11.07 25.34 28.09
CA ILE A 47 11.26 25.28 26.64
C ILE A 47 12.62 25.92 26.35
N LEU A 48 13.51 25.19 25.68
CA LEU A 48 14.89 25.64 25.42
C LEU A 48 15.59 26.15 26.69
N GLU A 49 15.43 25.40 27.78
CA GLU A 49 15.96 25.72 29.13
C GLU A 49 15.34 26.94 29.83
N ILE A 50 14.43 27.67 29.17
CA ILE A 50 13.72 28.82 29.75
C ILE A 50 12.47 28.35 30.48
N GLU A 51 12.34 28.72 31.76
CA GLU A 51 11.13 28.46 32.55
C GLU A 51 9.94 29.24 31.98
N LEU A 52 8.89 28.50 31.61
CA LEU A 52 7.70 29.08 31.01
C LEU A 52 6.78 29.67 32.10
N LYS A 53 7.08 30.90 32.52
CA LYS A 53 6.23 31.68 33.44
C LYS A 53 5.33 32.64 32.66
N ARG A 54 4.25 33.10 33.29
CA ARG A 54 3.40 34.17 32.77
C ARG A 54 4.01 35.53 33.14
N PRO A 55 4.38 36.37 32.16
CA PRO A 55 4.82 37.73 32.43
C PRO A 55 3.69 38.58 33.03
N GLN A 56 4.07 39.59 33.83
CA GLN A 56 3.13 40.62 34.28
C GLN A 56 2.50 41.36 33.09
N LYS A 57 1.34 41.97 33.31
CA LYS A 57 0.66 42.75 32.28
C LYS A 57 1.56 43.92 31.86
N SER A 58 1.96 43.93 30.59
CA SER A 58 2.78 44.98 29.99
C SER A 58 2.47 45.11 28.51
N HIS A 59 2.93 46.21 27.90
CA HIS A 59 2.92 46.38 26.45
C HIS A 59 3.65 45.22 25.74
N ASP A 60 4.81 44.82 26.25
CA ASP A 60 5.63 43.74 25.67
C ASP A 60 4.94 42.38 25.70
N ARG A 61 4.18 42.07 26.76
CA ARG A 61 3.37 40.84 26.83
C ARG A 61 2.32 40.82 25.71
N ASN A 62 1.69 41.96 25.45
CA ASN A 62 0.67 42.08 24.39
C ASN A 62 1.31 41.96 23.00
N ALA A 63 2.41 42.67 22.75
CA ALA A 63 3.16 42.57 21.49
C ALA A 63 3.64 41.13 21.23
N ALA A 64 4.14 40.43 22.26
CA ALA A 64 4.52 39.03 22.15
C ALA A 64 3.31 38.11 21.88
N SER A 65 2.16 38.36 22.52
CA SER A 65 0.93 37.63 22.27
C SER A 65 0.46 37.77 20.83
N GLU A 66 0.47 38.99 20.29
CA GLU A 66 0.13 39.27 18.89
C GLU A 66 1.08 38.55 17.93
N ALA A 67 2.39 38.63 18.16
CA ALA A 67 3.40 37.96 17.34
C ALA A 67 3.23 36.42 17.35
N VAL A 68 2.97 35.83 18.52
CA VAL A 68 2.73 34.38 18.65
C VAL A 68 1.41 33.98 17.97
N ASN A 69 0.33 34.76 18.13
CA ASN A 69 -0.94 34.47 17.48
C ASN A 69 -0.85 34.57 15.95
N ALA A 70 -0.12 35.56 15.43
CA ALA A 70 0.16 35.67 14.01
C ALA A 70 0.97 34.47 13.50
N SER A 71 1.99 34.06 14.26
CA SER A 71 2.80 32.87 13.95
C SER A 71 1.96 31.58 13.96
N LEU A 72 1.07 31.41 14.94
CA LEU A 72 0.18 30.26 15.02
C LEU A 72 -0.79 30.21 13.83
N LYS A 73 -1.38 31.34 13.44
CA LYS A 73 -2.23 31.42 12.22
C LYS A 73 -1.46 31.08 10.96
N ALA A 74 -0.20 31.53 10.84
CA ALA A 74 0.66 31.17 9.72
C ALA A 74 0.96 29.67 9.70
N VAL A 75 1.26 29.07 10.85
CA VAL A 75 1.46 27.61 10.99
C VAL A 75 0.18 26.83 10.66
N GLU A 76 -0.98 27.26 11.13
CA GLU A 76 -2.27 26.64 10.79
C GLU A 76 -2.54 26.71 9.28
N THR A 77 -2.27 27.85 8.65
CA THR A 77 -2.38 28.04 7.19
C THR A 77 -1.43 27.11 6.43
N LEU A 78 -0.20 26.97 6.93
CA LEU A 78 0.80 26.07 6.36
C LEU A 78 0.38 24.60 6.50
N LEU A 79 -0.07 24.19 7.68
CA LEU A 79 -0.55 22.83 7.95
C LEU A 79 -1.74 22.44 7.07
N THR A 80 -2.66 23.37 6.84
CA THR A 80 -3.80 23.18 5.92
C THR A 80 -3.38 23.17 4.44
N SER A 81 -2.24 23.78 4.11
CA SER A 81 -1.70 23.82 2.74
C SER A 81 -0.85 22.60 2.37
N LEU A 82 -0.41 21.79 3.36
CA LEU A 82 0.37 20.58 3.11
C LEU A 82 -0.46 19.53 2.36
N LYS A 83 0.08 19.01 1.25
CA LYS A 83 -0.54 17.93 0.48
C LYS A 83 -0.31 16.58 1.16
N THR A 84 -1.39 15.82 1.39
CA THR A 84 -1.35 14.52 2.08
C THR A 84 -2.15 13.42 1.36
N ASP A 85 -2.52 13.63 0.10
CA ASP A 85 -3.45 12.75 -0.65
C ASP A 85 -2.96 11.31 -0.85
N VAL A 86 -1.64 11.05 -0.80
CA VAL A 86 -1.08 9.70 -0.95
C VAL A 86 -0.05 9.43 0.13
N THR A 87 -0.13 8.26 0.74
CA THR A 87 0.83 7.81 1.76
C THR A 87 1.74 6.72 1.23
N LYS A 88 2.93 6.54 1.84
CA LYS A 88 3.79 5.39 1.58
C LYS A 88 3.07 4.06 1.81
N GLN A 89 2.19 4.00 2.82
CA GLN A 89 1.40 2.81 3.11
C GLN A 89 0.42 2.47 1.98
N ALA A 90 -0.18 3.47 1.33
CA ALA A 90 -1.05 3.24 0.18
C ALA A 90 -0.29 2.59 -1.00
N VAL A 91 0.98 2.96 -1.23
CA VAL A 91 1.83 2.29 -2.24
C VAL A 91 2.09 0.84 -1.84
N ILE A 92 2.48 0.60 -0.58
CA ILE A 92 2.75 -0.75 -0.05
C ILE A 92 1.51 -1.64 -0.17
N ASP A 93 0.33 -1.09 0.08
CA ASP A 93 -0.94 -1.81 0.00
C ASP A 93 -1.27 -2.26 -1.42
N GLU A 94 -1.04 -1.43 -2.44
CA GLU A 94 -1.24 -1.83 -3.84
C GLU A 94 -0.23 -2.91 -4.26
N LEU A 95 1.05 -2.76 -3.88
CA LEU A 95 2.08 -3.78 -4.17
C LEU A 95 1.77 -5.11 -3.49
N ARG A 96 1.29 -5.08 -2.24
CA ARG A 96 0.84 -6.29 -1.52
C ARG A 96 -0.42 -6.89 -2.12
N THR A 97 -1.35 -6.06 -2.60
CA THR A 97 -2.54 -6.51 -3.32
C THR A 97 -2.14 -7.19 -4.64
N ALA A 98 -1.16 -6.67 -5.37
CA ALA A 98 -0.63 -7.33 -6.56
C ALA A 98 0.01 -8.69 -6.20
N ALA A 99 0.85 -8.71 -5.17
CA ALA A 99 1.58 -9.92 -4.76
C ALA A 99 0.64 -11.04 -4.27
N TYR A 100 -0.34 -10.71 -3.44
CA TYR A 100 -1.14 -11.69 -2.69
C TYR A 100 -2.65 -11.60 -2.92
N GLY A 101 -3.14 -10.64 -3.68
CA GLY A 101 -4.58 -10.32 -3.69
C GLY A 101 -5.02 -9.64 -2.38
N GLN A 102 -6.33 -9.61 -2.15
CA GLN A 102 -6.86 -9.27 -0.82
C GLN A 102 -6.59 -10.44 0.15
N PRO A 103 -6.37 -10.21 1.46
CA PRO A 103 -6.43 -8.96 2.20
C PRO A 103 -5.07 -8.22 2.25
N LYS A 104 -4.26 -8.22 1.17
CA LYS A 104 -2.90 -7.65 1.11
C LYS A 104 -1.86 -8.47 1.89
N SER A 105 -2.18 -9.72 2.15
CA SER A 105 -1.31 -10.74 2.71
C SER A 105 -1.72 -12.10 2.13
N LEU A 106 -0.92 -13.13 2.39
CA LEU A 106 -1.26 -14.49 2.00
C LEU A 106 -2.59 -14.92 2.64
N ASP A 107 -3.64 -15.05 1.84
CA ASP A 107 -4.94 -15.57 2.24
C ASP A 107 -4.89 -17.11 2.20
N ALA A 108 -4.40 -17.72 3.28
CA ALA A 108 -4.23 -19.16 3.36
C ALA A 108 -5.57 -19.92 3.46
N ALA A 109 -6.62 -19.26 3.96
CA ALA A 109 -7.91 -19.86 4.28
C ALA A 109 -9.03 -19.47 3.31
N GLY A 110 -8.83 -18.48 2.45
CA GLY A 110 -9.78 -18.02 1.44
C GLY A 110 -9.22 -18.05 0.01
N THR A 111 -10.03 -17.61 -0.95
CA THR A 111 -9.77 -17.75 -2.40
C THR A 111 -9.18 -16.51 -3.06
N LYS A 112 -8.74 -15.55 -2.23
CA LYS A 112 -8.31 -14.24 -2.73
C LYS A 112 -6.85 -14.25 -3.18
N THR A 113 -5.97 -15.02 -2.54
CA THR A 113 -4.63 -15.26 -3.06
C THR A 113 -4.62 -16.35 -4.12
N PHE A 114 -5.06 -17.56 -3.76
CA PHE A 114 -5.10 -18.73 -4.64
C PHE A 114 -6.54 -19.09 -4.99
N ASP A 115 -6.75 -19.71 -6.15
CA ASP A 115 -8.03 -20.32 -6.46
C ASP A 115 -8.23 -21.64 -5.69
N ASP A 116 -9.47 -22.12 -5.62
CA ASP A 116 -9.77 -23.39 -4.96
C ASP A 116 -9.21 -24.59 -5.74
N ASN A 117 -9.09 -24.44 -7.07
CA ASN A 117 -8.57 -25.46 -7.96
C ASN A 117 -7.71 -24.83 -9.09
N PRO A 118 -6.73 -25.59 -9.62
CA PRO A 118 -5.84 -25.08 -10.65
C PRO A 118 -6.53 -24.90 -12.02
N THR A 119 -7.66 -25.55 -12.29
CA THR A 119 -8.36 -25.43 -13.58
C THR A 119 -8.88 -24.01 -13.78
N THR A 120 -9.51 -23.39 -12.78
CA THR A 120 -9.90 -21.98 -12.87
C THR A 120 -8.74 -21.05 -12.51
N GLY A 121 -7.92 -21.42 -11.51
CA GLY A 121 -6.82 -20.60 -11.03
C GLY A 121 -5.71 -20.35 -12.04
N CYS A 122 -5.40 -21.33 -12.89
CA CYS A 122 -4.40 -21.21 -13.94
C CYS A 122 -5.01 -20.90 -15.31
N GLY A 123 -6.34 -20.87 -15.42
CA GLY A 123 -7.09 -20.40 -16.59
C GLY A 123 -7.77 -21.47 -17.43
N GLY A 124 -7.48 -22.75 -17.21
CA GLY A 124 -8.24 -23.86 -17.75
C GLY A 124 -8.08 -23.93 -19.25
N ASN A 125 -9.14 -24.32 -19.96
CA ASN A 125 -9.20 -24.37 -21.43
C ASN A 125 -10.02 -23.22 -22.05
N SER A 126 -10.41 -22.22 -21.25
CA SER A 126 -11.25 -21.12 -21.69
C SER A 126 -10.82 -19.82 -21.02
N GLN A 127 -10.39 -18.85 -21.83
CA GLN A 127 -10.03 -17.53 -21.36
C GLN A 127 -11.20 -16.82 -20.64
N ALA A 128 -12.45 -17.07 -21.04
CA ALA A 128 -13.62 -16.43 -20.42
C ALA A 128 -13.80 -16.79 -18.94
N ASN A 129 -13.48 -18.04 -18.59
CA ASN A 129 -13.65 -18.60 -17.24
C ASN A 129 -12.37 -18.54 -16.40
N SER A 130 -11.33 -17.90 -16.92
CA SER A 130 -10.04 -17.83 -16.24
C SER A 130 -10.11 -16.90 -15.03
N ASN A 131 -9.66 -17.40 -13.88
CA ASN A 131 -9.39 -16.61 -12.67
C ASN A 131 -7.89 -16.31 -12.51
N ALA A 132 -7.09 -16.59 -13.54
CA ALA A 132 -5.67 -16.24 -13.58
C ALA A 132 -5.46 -14.73 -13.42
N GLY A 133 -4.31 -14.34 -12.88
CA GLY A 133 -3.98 -12.93 -12.71
C GLY A 133 -4.59 -12.29 -11.45
N LYS A 134 -5.27 -13.06 -10.59
CA LYS A 134 -5.79 -12.55 -9.30
C LYS A 134 -4.70 -12.10 -8.34
N SER A 135 -3.53 -12.77 -8.37
CA SER A 135 -2.35 -12.44 -7.58
C SER A 135 -1.10 -13.01 -8.25
N ILE A 136 0.05 -12.38 -8.04
CA ILE A 136 1.34 -12.90 -8.49
C ILE A 136 1.62 -14.27 -7.83
N ALA A 137 1.22 -14.46 -6.57
CA ALA A 137 1.40 -15.72 -5.87
C ALA A 137 0.68 -16.89 -6.55
N ASN A 138 -0.58 -16.72 -6.96
CA ASN A 138 -1.31 -17.75 -7.71
C ASN A 138 -0.65 -18.07 -9.04
N ASP A 139 -0.31 -17.04 -9.81
CA ASP A 139 0.33 -17.23 -11.11
C ASP A 139 1.68 -17.92 -10.97
N MET A 140 2.46 -17.59 -9.93
CA MET A 140 3.72 -18.27 -9.61
C MET A 140 3.50 -19.76 -9.32
N VAL A 141 2.48 -20.12 -8.53
CA VAL A 141 2.18 -21.54 -8.28
C VAL A 141 1.77 -22.25 -9.57
N CYS A 142 0.97 -21.62 -10.43
CA CYS A 142 0.58 -22.19 -11.72
C CYS A 142 1.76 -22.44 -12.68
N LEU A 143 2.76 -21.55 -12.69
CA LEU A 143 3.97 -21.68 -13.50
C LEU A 143 4.95 -22.72 -12.95
N CYS A 144 4.96 -22.91 -11.63
CA CYS A 144 6.02 -23.65 -10.97
C CYS A 144 5.60 -24.98 -10.37
N SER A 145 4.29 -25.27 -10.28
CA SER A 145 3.75 -26.48 -9.65
C SER A 145 3.03 -27.36 -10.67
N ASN A 146 2.85 -28.62 -10.30
CA ASN A 146 2.00 -29.56 -11.03
C ASN A 146 1.12 -30.36 -10.05
N THR A 147 0.24 -31.23 -10.53
CA THR A 147 -0.60 -32.07 -9.64
C THR A 147 0.17 -33.20 -8.96
N GLY A 148 1.36 -33.55 -9.44
CA GLY A 148 2.23 -34.60 -8.90
C GLY A 148 3.14 -34.15 -7.74
N GLY A 149 3.35 -32.84 -7.60
CA GLY A 149 4.16 -32.23 -6.53
C GLY A 149 5.66 -32.10 -6.85
N ASN A 150 6.14 -32.67 -7.94
CA ASN A 150 7.55 -32.88 -8.25
C ASN A 150 8.07 -32.01 -9.41
N SER A 151 7.45 -30.85 -9.63
CA SER A 151 7.85 -29.91 -10.68
C SER A 151 9.28 -29.39 -10.46
N ASP A 152 10.07 -29.28 -11.52
CA ASP A 152 11.41 -28.67 -11.54
C ASP A 152 11.46 -27.38 -12.39
N SER A 153 10.35 -27.01 -13.03
CA SER A 153 10.27 -25.98 -14.08
C SER A 153 10.82 -24.60 -13.67
N CYS A 154 10.63 -24.20 -12.42
CA CYS A 154 11.04 -22.88 -11.94
C CYS A 154 12.37 -22.85 -11.18
N THR A 155 12.83 -23.99 -10.67
CA THR A 155 13.98 -24.06 -9.76
C THR A 155 15.10 -24.95 -10.27
N GLY A 156 14.93 -25.60 -11.42
CA GLY A 156 15.90 -26.52 -12.03
C GLY A 156 16.03 -27.86 -11.31
N ALA A 157 15.37 -28.01 -10.16
CA ALA A 157 15.25 -29.25 -9.40
C ALA A 157 13.95 -29.23 -8.60
N ALA A 158 13.37 -30.41 -8.35
CA ALA A 158 12.16 -30.54 -7.55
C ALA A 158 12.39 -30.17 -6.08
N ILE A 159 11.47 -29.41 -5.48
CA ILE A 159 11.46 -29.10 -4.04
C ILE A 159 10.64 -30.17 -3.31
N GLY A 160 11.10 -31.42 -3.36
CA GLY A 160 10.36 -32.56 -2.83
C GLY A 160 9.00 -32.74 -3.52
N ARG A 161 7.94 -32.99 -2.72
CA ARG A 161 6.54 -33.09 -3.19
C ARG A 161 5.73 -31.81 -2.93
N SER A 162 6.39 -30.74 -2.50
CA SER A 162 5.72 -29.52 -2.06
C SER A 162 5.16 -28.69 -3.21
N LEU A 163 5.65 -28.87 -4.44
CA LEU A 163 5.20 -28.11 -5.62
C LEU A 163 3.95 -28.72 -6.25
N LYS A 164 2.94 -28.92 -5.38
CA LYS A 164 1.66 -29.51 -5.73
C LYS A 164 0.58 -28.45 -5.82
N TYR A 165 -0.26 -28.52 -6.85
CA TYR A 165 -1.47 -27.71 -6.93
C TYR A 165 -2.64 -28.53 -7.46
N SER A 166 -3.37 -29.21 -6.57
CA SER A 166 -4.68 -29.81 -6.86
C SER A 166 -5.81 -29.14 -6.06
N ASN A 167 -5.47 -28.46 -4.98
CA ASN A 167 -6.38 -27.62 -4.21
C ASN A 167 -5.65 -26.41 -3.62
N ARG A 168 -6.41 -25.47 -3.06
CA ARG A 168 -5.88 -24.26 -2.41
C ARG A 168 -4.82 -24.52 -1.33
N GLY A 169 -5.04 -25.49 -0.43
CA GLY A 169 -4.10 -25.76 0.67
C GLY A 169 -2.72 -26.21 0.16
N GLU A 170 -2.73 -26.98 -0.92
CA GLU A 170 -1.50 -27.36 -1.63
C GLU A 170 -0.86 -26.14 -2.31
N ALA A 171 -1.64 -25.24 -2.92
CA ALA A 171 -1.11 -24.00 -3.50
C ALA A 171 -0.39 -23.12 -2.47
N VAL A 172 -0.97 -22.99 -1.27
CA VAL A 172 -0.35 -22.27 -0.14
C VAL A 172 1.00 -22.91 0.23
N THR A 173 1.03 -24.24 0.31
CA THR A 173 2.25 -25.01 0.61
C THR A 173 3.31 -24.82 -0.47
N ALA A 174 2.92 -24.94 -1.74
CA ALA A 174 3.78 -24.75 -2.90
C ALA A 174 4.37 -23.34 -2.93
N PHE A 175 3.55 -22.31 -2.74
CA PHE A 175 4.02 -20.93 -2.71
C PHE A 175 5.03 -20.70 -1.58
N ASN A 176 4.77 -21.21 -0.38
CA ASN A 176 5.69 -21.08 0.75
C ASN A 176 7.01 -21.82 0.52
N ALA A 177 7.01 -22.91 -0.25
CA ALA A 177 8.23 -23.61 -0.69
C ALA A 177 8.98 -22.85 -1.79
N LEU A 178 8.27 -22.21 -2.73
CA LEU A 178 8.83 -21.45 -3.86
C LEU A 178 9.41 -20.10 -3.46
N LYS A 179 8.70 -19.35 -2.62
CA LYS A 179 9.08 -18.00 -2.19
C LYS A 179 10.55 -17.86 -1.73
N PRO A 180 11.10 -18.74 -0.86
CA PRO A 180 12.50 -18.65 -0.46
C PRO A 180 13.50 -19.00 -1.57
N LYS A 181 13.07 -19.63 -2.67
CA LYS A 181 13.91 -19.95 -3.84
C LYS A 181 13.91 -18.85 -4.88
N CYS A 182 13.04 -17.85 -4.77
CA CYS A 182 13.01 -16.70 -5.67
C CYS A 182 14.37 -15.95 -5.61
N PRO A 183 15.11 -15.82 -6.72
CA PRO A 183 16.38 -15.10 -6.73
C PRO A 183 16.18 -13.66 -6.24
N LYS A 184 16.97 -13.28 -5.23
CA LYS A 184 17.01 -11.90 -4.78
C LYS A 184 17.90 -11.12 -5.74
N THR A 185 17.32 -10.23 -6.53
CA THR A 185 18.10 -9.19 -7.20
C THR A 185 18.58 -8.17 -6.16
N ALA A 186 19.61 -7.38 -6.51
CA ALA A 186 20.01 -6.23 -5.69
C ALA A 186 18.77 -5.39 -5.35
N ALA A 187 18.70 -4.85 -4.13
CA ALA A 187 17.52 -4.14 -3.64
C ALA A 187 17.22 -2.90 -4.50
N LEU A 188 16.44 -3.07 -5.57
CA LEU A 188 15.95 -1.98 -6.39
C LEU A 188 14.90 -1.22 -5.58
N LYS A 189 15.11 0.08 -5.42
CA LYS A 189 14.08 0.95 -4.83
C LYS A 189 12.87 0.94 -5.76
N ALA A 190 11.69 0.67 -5.21
CA ALA A 190 10.45 0.77 -5.96
C ALA A 190 10.27 2.21 -6.47
N SER A 191 10.17 2.34 -7.79
CA SER A 191 9.92 3.59 -8.51
C SER A 191 8.91 3.33 -9.63
N GLN A 192 8.33 4.40 -10.20
CA GLN A 192 7.50 4.27 -11.40
C GLN A 192 8.26 3.56 -12.54
N ALA A 193 9.53 3.91 -12.75
CA ALA A 193 10.35 3.34 -13.81
C ALA A 193 10.62 1.85 -13.61
N THR A 194 10.96 1.42 -12.38
CA THR A 194 11.21 -0.01 -12.10
C THR A 194 9.93 -0.84 -12.21
N ILE A 195 8.78 -0.27 -11.82
CA ILE A 195 7.48 -0.94 -11.98
C ILE A 195 7.13 -1.05 -13.47
N ALA A 196 7.25 0.04 -14.23
CA ALA A 196 6.98 0.03 -15.66
C ALA A 196 7.87 -0.98 -16.39
N ALA A 197 9.17 -1.05 -16.06
CA ALA A 197 10.08 -2.04 -16.63
C ALA A 197 9.63 -3.48 -16.32
N ALA A 198 9.20 -3.77 -15.10
CA ALA A 198 8.68 -5.09 -14.73
C ALA A 198 7.39 -5.45 -15.48
N VAL A 199 6.47 -4.48 -15.64
CA VAL A 199 5.24 -4.64 -16.42
C VAL A 199 5.54 -4.90 -17.89
N THR A 200 6.41 -4.09 -18.50
CA THR A 200 6.84 -4.28 -19.89
C THR A 200 7.51 -5.63 -20.09
N GLN A 201 8.39 -6.05 -19.18
CA GLN A 201 9.01 -7.36 -19.24
C GLN A 201 7.96 -8.48 -19.17
N PHE A 202 7.00 -8.38 -18.25
CA PHE A 202 5.90 -9.35 -18.17
C PHE A 202 5.12 -9.42 -19.48
N VAL A 203 4.67 -8.29 -20.03
CA VAL A 203 3.92 -8.24 -21.30
C VAL A 203 4.76 -8.75 -22.48
N ALA A 204 6.06 -8.48 -22.51
CA ALA A 204 6.96 -9.01 -23.54
C ALA A 204 7.17 -10.52 -23.43
N THR A 205 7.14 -11.07 -22.21
CA THR A 205 7.21 -12.52 -21.97
C THR A 205 5.86 -13.22 -22.07
N LEU A 206 4.77 -12.46 -21.99
CA LEU A 206 3.44 -12.97 -22.31
C LEU A 206 3.49 -13.42 -23.77
N ARG A 207 3.12 -14.66 -24.03
CA ARG A 207 3.23 -15.29 -25.35
C ARG A 207 4.68 -15.54 -25.83
N ALA A 208 5.70 -15.33 -25.00
CA ALA A 208 7.03 -15.85 -25.32
C ALA A 208 6.97 -17.38 -25.29
N GLY A 209 7.26 -18.01 -26.43
CA GLY A 209 7.10 -19.47 -26.61
C GLY A 209 5.72 -19.90 -27.09
N GLN A 210 4.95 -19.00 -27.73
CA GLN A 210 3.71 -19.38 -28.41
C GLN A 210 3.90 -20.55 -29.36
N LYS A 211 2.94 -21.46 -29.33
CA LYS A 211 2.83 -22.58 -30.25
C LYS A 211 1.58 -22.42 -31.09
N ALA A 212 1.52 -23.08 -32.25
CA ALA A 212 0.33 -23.04 -33.10
C ALA A 212 -0.94 -23.43 -32.33
N GLN A 213 -0.82 -24.39 -31.41
CA GLN A 213 -1.89 -24.90 -30.56
C GLN A 213 -2.42 -23.90 -29.52
N HIS A 214 -1.70 -22.80 -29.27
CA HIS A 214 -2.15 -21.74 -28.38
C HIS A 214 -3.17 -20.81 -29.03
N ASN A 215 -3.33 -20.84 -30.36
CA ASN A 215 -4.31 -20.03 -31.10
C ASN A 215 -4.28 -18.54 -30.72
N ALA A 216 -3.07 -17.97 -30.55
CA ALA A 216 -2.85 -16.58 -30.15
C ALA A 216 -3.49 -16.18 -28.80
N GLN A 217 -3.78 -17.13 -27.92
CA GLN A 217 -4.28 -16.84 -26.57
C GLN A 217 -3.21 -16.22 -25.66
N ASN A 218 -3.65 -15.50 -24.63
CA ASN A 218 -2.78 -14.87 -23.64
C ASN A 218 -2.20 -15.89 -22.65
N ILE A 219 -1.21 -16.66 -23.11
CA ILE A 219 -0.53 -17.68 -22.31
C ILE A 219 0.85 -17.19 -21.89
N LEU A 220 1.16 -17.34 -20.60
CA LEU A 220 2.50 -17.29 -20.07
C LEU A 220 2.95 -18.70 -19.67
N GLY A 221 4.17 -19.09 -20.02
CA GLY A 221 4.75 -20.39 -19.67
C GLY A 221 4.82 -21.37 -20.85
N THR A 222 4.95 -22.66 -20.56
CA THR A 222 5.50 -23.64 -21.52
C THR A 222 4.53 -24.71 -22.02
N ALA A 223 3.24 -24.62 -21.66
CA ALA A 223 2.26 -25.65 -22.00
C ALA A 223 2.20 -25.95 -23.51
N ALA A 224 1.84 -27.19 -23.83
CA ALA A 224 1.76 -27.65 -25.21
C ALA A 224 0.44 -27.24 -25.88
N ALA A 225 -0.63 -27.09 -25.11
CA ALA A 225 -1.96 -26.75 -25.59
C ALA A 225 -2.43 -25.37 -25.09
N ALA A 226 -3.52 -24.87 -25.69
CA ALA A 226 -4.34 -23.75 -25.25
C ALA A 226 -5.08 -24.04 -23.92
N GLN A 227 -4.36 -24.57 -22.92
CA GLN A 227 -4.92 -24.99 -21.65
C GLN A 227 -3.88 -24.90 -20.53
N CYS A 228 -4.28 -24.40 -19.36
CA CYS A 228 -3.43 -24.31 -18.17
C CYS A 228 -4.18 -24.81 -16.93
N ASN A 229 -3.76 -25.94 -16.36
CA ASN A 229 -4.47 -26.58 -15.26
C ASN A 229 -3.59 -27.27 -14.21
N ALA A 230 -2.28 -27.01 -14.22
CA ALA A 230 -1.27 -27.68 -13.37
C ALA A 230 -1.22 -29.22 -13.50
N GLY A 231 -2.06 -29.85 -14.33
CA GLY A 231 -2.08 -31.29 -14.58
C GLY A 231 -1.24 -31.66 -15.79
N ALA A 232 -1.88 -32.29 -16.78
CA ALA A 232 -1.24 -32.61 -18.07
C ALA A 232 -0.73 -31.36 -18.81
N GLN A 233 -1.31 -30.19 -18.53
CA GLN A 233 -0.85 -28.89 -19.04
C GLN A 233 -0.43 -28.00 -17.86
N ALA A 234 0.68 -28.39 -17.23
CA ALA A 234 1.32 -27.66 -16.15
C ALA A 234 2.30 -26.59 -16.67
N GLY A 235 2.77 -25.73 -15.76
CA GLY A 235 3.82 -24.76 -16.06
C GLY A 235 3.36 -23.58 -16.91
N CYS A 236 2.10 -23.18 -16.77
CA CYS A 236 1.55 -22.07 -17.53
C CYS A 236 0.38 -21.38 -16.83
N VAL A 237 0.07 -20.19 -17.33
CA VAL A 237 -1.09 -19.38 -16.94
C VAL A 237 -1.79 -18.90 -18.21
N LEU A 238 -3.08 -19.17 -18.33
CA LEU A 238 -3.95 -18.71 -19.41
C LEU A 238 -4.78 -17.53 -18.91
N TYR A 239 -4.44 -16.32 -19.34
CA TYR A 239 -5.16 -15.11 -18.96
C TYR A 239 -6.39 -14.88 -19.84
N LYS A 240 -7.32 -14.08 -19.32
CA LYS A 240 -8.46 -13.54 -20.08
C LYS A 240 -8.00 -12.87 -21.37
N ASN A 241 -8.87 -12.90 -22.38
CA ASN A 241 -8.58 -12.26 -23.66
C ASN A 241 -8.50 -10.73 -23.48
N THR A 242 -7.67 -10.08 -24.29
CA THR A 242 -7.59 -8.62 -24.35
C THR A 242 -8.54 -8.16 -25.46
N ALA A 243 -9.49 -7.27 -25.16
CA ALA A 243 -10.29 -6.66 -26.21
C ALA A 243 -9.43 -5.66 -27.01
N ASP A 244 -9.82 -5.41 -28.27
CA ASP A 244 -9.07 -4.54 -29.16
C ASP A 244 -8.92 -3.13 -28.56
N GLY A 245 -7.68 -2.67 -28.45
CA GLY A 245 -7.35 -1.35 -27.87
C GLY A 245 -7.42 -1.28 -26.34
N GLU A 246 -7.76 -2.37 -25.64
CA GLU A 246 -7.83 -2.40 -24.17
C GLU A 246 -6.54 -2.92 -23.52
N ALA A 247 -6.36 -2.58 -22.25
CA ALA A 247 -5.30 -3.14 -21.42
C ALA A 247 -5.58 -4.63 -21.11
N LEU A 248 -4.52 -5.42 -20.96
CA LEU A 248 -4.62 -6.82 -20.57
C LEU A 248 -5.37 -6.95 -19.22
N PRO A 249 -6.48 -7.70 -19.15
CA PRO A 249 -7.32 -7.78 -17.94
C PRO A 249 -6.72 -8.70 -16.87
N VAL A 250 -5.58 -8.29 -16.30
CA VAL A 250 -4.86 -8.98 -15.21
C VAL A 250 -4.96 -8.14 -13.94
N PRO A 251 -5.73 -8.57 -12.92
CA PRO A 251 -5.95 -7.79 -11.71
C PRO A 251 -4.68 -7.34 -10.97
N TRP A 252 -3.68 -8.22 -10.79
CA TRP A 252 -2.45 -7.83 -10.11
C TRP A 252 -1.61 -6.83 -10.93
N LEU A 253 -1.74 -6.84 -12.26
CA LEU A 253 -1.02 -5.93 -13.15
C LEU A 253 -1.54 -4.50 -12.99
N ALA A 254 -2.87 -4.32 -13.01
CA ALA A 254 -3.51 -3.03 -12.74
C ALA A 254 -3.11 -2.46 -11.35
N LYS A 255 -2.86 -3.35 -10.38
CA LYS A 255 -2.38 -2.97 -9.04
C LYS A 255 -0.94 -2.48 -9.04
N LEU A 256 -0.05 -3.06 -9.85
CA LEU A 256 1.29 -2.53 -10.03
C LEU A 256 1.27 -1.15 -10.70
N GLU A 257 0.47 -0.95 -11.74
CA GLU A 257 0.33 0.34 -12.43
C GLU A 257 -0.21 1.43 -11.50
N THR A 258 -1.20 1.08 -10.67
CA THR A 258 -1.72 1.97 -9.62
C THR A 258 -0.64 2.32 -8.60
N ALA A 259 0.18 1.36 -8.17
CA ALA A 259 1.31 1.60 -7.28
C ALA A 259 2.33 2.58 -7.91
N GLY A 260 2.65 2.40 -9.20
CA GLY A 260 3.51 3.31 -9.96
C GLY A 260 2.96 4.75 -9.98
N THR A 261 1.66 4.91 -10.25
CA THR A 261 0.99 6.21 -10.23
C THR A 261 1.05 6.87 -8.85
N LYS A 262 0.80 6.10 -7.78
CA LYS A 262 0.87 6.58 -6.39
C LYS A 262 2.28 6.99 -5.99
N ILE A 263 3.33 6.30 -6.46
CA ILE A 263 4.73 6.72 -6.25
C ILE A 263 4.97 8.10 -6.87
N THR A 264 4.53 8.32 -8.10
CA THR A 264 4.68 9.62 -8.79
C THR A 264 3.93 10.73 -8.06
N GLN A 265 2.73 10.45 -7.56
CA GLN A 265 1.96 11.39 -6.73
C GLN A 265 2.71 11.72 -5.44
N LEU A 266 3.23 10.71 -4.73
CA LEU A 266 4.00 10.90 -3.50
C LEU A 266 5.22 11.81 -3.72
N VAL A 267 5.95 11.62 -4.81
CA VAL A 267 7.12 12.47 -5.16
C VAL A 267 6.68 13.91 -5.44
N ARG A 268 5.58 14.12 -6.19
CA ARG A 268 5.03 15.46 -6.46
C ARG A 268 4.57 16.16 -5.20
N GLN A 269 3.92 15.43 -4.29
CA GLN A 269 3.48 15.96 -3.00
C GLN A 269 4.65 16.36 -2.12
N GLN A 270 5.68 15.53 -2.01
CA GLN A 270 6.90 15.87 -1.28
C GLN A 270 7.53 17.16 -1.81
N LYS A 271 7.72 17.26 -3.13
CA LYS A 271 8.26 18.47 -3.75
C LYS A 271 7.40 19.71 -3.47
N ALA A 272 6.08 19.60 -3.55
CA ALA A 272 5.18 20.72 -3.28
C ALA A 272 5.22 21.14 -1.80
N ASN A 273 5.29 20.17 -0.88
CA ASN A 273 5.40 20.46 0.55
C ASN A 273 6.76 21.09 0.88
N ASP A 274 7.85 20.61 0.28
CA ASP A 274 9.19 21.20 0.47
C ASP A 274 9.23 22.67 0.01
N GLN A 275 8.52 23.01 -1.08
CA GLN A 275 8.39 24.40 -1.56
C GLN A 275 7.58 25.30 -0.61
N LEU A 276 6.62 24.74 0.12
CA LEU A 276 5.84 25.51 1.11
C LEU A 276 6.63 25.78 2.40
N LEU A 277 7.69 25.00 2.64
CA LEU A 277 8.52 25.06 3.85
C LEU A 277 9.81 25.85 3.67
N GLN A 278 10.07 26.38 2.47
CA GLN A 278 11.19 27.29 2.16
C GLN A 278 10.77 28.75 2.34
#